data_AF-A0A4P9JLD8-F1
#
_entry.id   AF-A0A4P9JLD8-F1
#
_cell.length_a   1.000
_cell.length_b   1.000
_cell.length_c   1.000
_cell.angle_alpha   90.00
_cell.angle_beta   90.00
_cell.angle_gamma   90.00
#
_symmetry.space_group_name_H-M   'P 1'
#
loop_
_entity.id
_entity.type
_entity.pdbx_description
1 polymer ?
#
loop_
_entity_poly.entity_id
_entity_poly.type
_entity_poly.pdbx_seq_one_letter_code
_entity_poly.pdbx_strand_id
1 'polypeptide(L)'
;MSSFFYSTQLTDIFCYETPINLNTINNDKTGNNNLTIVPTTIIVYNLHIILPQQRVFLIILNTIKTILTKNVNKISTLASITELFNNANWLERENTELHGVVFSNKKDTRNLMLQYGDASTPLIKTFPSIGIREIYYDSVTDSLIQTTPTIQF
;
A
#
# COMPACT_ATOMS: atom_id res chain seq x y z
N MET A 1 -21.17 14.22 -24.70
CA MET A 1 -20.36 13.35 -23.82
C MET A 1 -18.88 13.76 -23.73
N SER A 2 -18.45 14.86 -24.35
CA SER A 2 -17.08 15.38 -24.30
C SER A 2 -17.00 16.71 -23.54
N SER A 3 -17.36 16.71 -22.25
CA SER A 3 -17.11 17.89 -21.42
C SER A 3 -15.60 18.01 -21.17
N PHE A 4 -15.09 19.24 -21.11
CA PHE A 4 -13.68 19.56 -20.83
C PHE A 4 -13.19 18.88 -19.52
N PHE A 5 -14.09 18.63 -18.57
CA PHE A 5 -13.81 17.95 -17.30
C PHE A 5 -13.68 16.42 -17.43
N TYR A 6 -14.14 15.82 -18.52
CA TYR A 6 -13.96 14.39 -18.81
C TYR A 6 -12.67 14.09 -19.57
N SER A 7 -11.82 15.10 -19.76
CA SER A 7 -10.55 14.96 -20.47
C SER A 7 -9.43 14.38 -19.60
N THR A 8 -9.59 14.39 -18.28
CA THR A 8 -8.61 13.86 -17.35
C THR A 8 -8.89 12.38 -17.11
N GLN A 9 -7.91 11.54 -17.41
CA GLN A 9 -7.96 10.11 -17.15
C GLN A 9 -6.90 9.74 -16.13
N LEU A 10 -7.31 8.99 -15.09
CA LEU A 10 -6.36 8.33 -14.20
C LEU A 10 -5.75 7.14 -14.93
N THR A 11 -4.44 7.21 -15.16
CA THR A 11 -3.71 6.11 -15.80
C THR A 11 -3.25 5.12 -14.75
N ASP A 12 -2.52 5.59 -13.73
CA ASP A 12 -1.83 4.73 -12.77
C ASP A 12 -1.80 5.36 -11.36
N ILE A 13 -1.63 4.51 -10.35
CA ILE A 13 -1.33 4.90 -8.98
C ILE A 13 -0.11 4.11 -8.54
N PHE A 14 0.96 4.80 -8.16
CA PHE A 14 2.16 4.17 -7.61
C PHE A 14 2.29 4.47 -6.13
N CYS A 15 2.77 3.51 -5.36
CA CYS A 15 3.09 3.71 -3.96
C CYS A 15 4.57 3.40 -3.72
N TYR A 16 5.22 4.25 -2.95
CA TYR A 16 6.62 4.10 -2.57
C TYR A 16 6.74 4.23 -1.06
N GLU A 17 7.43 3.27 -0.44
CA GLU A 17 7.87 3.44 0.93
C GLU A 17 9.10 4.35 0.93
N THR A 18 9.03 5.48 1.63
CA THR A 18 10.18 6.37 1.83
C THR A 18 10.88 6.06 3.15
N PRO A 19 12.22 6.19 3.19
CA PRO A 19 12.97 6.00 4.43
C PRO A 19 12.46 6.98 5.50
N ILE A 20 12.39 6.48 6.74
CA ILE A 20 11.92 7.20 7.92
C ILE A 20 12.72 8.50 8.09
N ASN A 21 12.02 9.65 8.19
CA ASN A 21 12.64 10.87 8.69
C ASN A 21 12.66 10.81 10.22
N LEU A 22 13.86 10.70 10.81
CA LEU A 22 14.07 10.39 12.22
C LEU A 22 13.75 11.53 13.22
N ASN A 23 13.07 12.60 12.80
CA ASN A 23 13.02 13.83 13.60
C ASN A 23 11.59 14.26 13.94
N THR A 24 11.04 13.65 14.99
CA THR A 24 10.22 14.39 15.96
C THR A 24 10.71 14.05 17.36
N ILE A 25 11.73 14.77 17.83
CA ILE A 25 12.06 14.81 19.26
C ILE A 25 10.90 15.55 19.92
N ASN A 26 9.92 14.82 20.44
CA ASN A 26 8.98 15.40 21.38
C ASN A 26 9.76 15.64 22.67
N ASN A 27 10.20 16.88 22.90
CA ASN A 27 10.67 17.33 24.20
C ASN A 27 9.47 17.47 25.14
N ASP A 28 8.84 16.34 25.49
CA ASP A 28 7.98 16.29 26.65
C ASP A 28 8.88 16.42 27.89
N LYS A 29 8.48 17.27 28.84
CA LYS A 29 9.26 17.62 30.05
C LYS A 29 9.54 16.45 31.01
N THR A 30 9.23 15.23 30.61
CA THR A 30 9.58 13.98 31.28
C THR A 30 10.42 13.18 30.28
N GLY A 31 11.74 13.14 30.49
CA GLY A 31 12.74 12.65 29.54
C GLY A 31 12.65 11.16 29.16
N ASN A 32 11.58 10.78 28.46
CA ASN A 32 11.49 9.55 27.70
C ASN A 32 11.36 9.91 26.21
N ASN A 33 12.50 9.95 25.54
CA ASN A 33 12.58 10.16 24.09
C ASN A 33 12.12 8.89 23.38
N ASN A 34 10.82 8.70 23.21
CA ASN A 34 10.31 7.63 22.37
C ASN A 34 10.47 8.03 20.91
N LEU A 35 11.54 7.54 20.25
CA LEU A 35 11.69 7.66 18.80
C LEU A 35 10.50 6.95 18.13
N THR A 36 9.59 7.71 17.55
CA THR A 36 8.51 7.15 16.73
C THR A 36 9.00 7.00 15.30
N ILE A 37 9.38 5.78 14.94
CA ILE A 37 9.75 5.41 13.58
C ILE A 37 8.46 5.29 12.77
N VAL A 38 8.16 6.29 11.95
CA VAL A 38 6.99 6.28 11.08
C VAL A 38 7.45 5.93 9.66
N PRO A 39 7.16 4.72 9.14
CA PRO A 39 7.26 4.48 7.72
C PRO A 39 6.25 5.40 7.01
N THR A 40 6.76 6.18 6.06
CA THR A 40 5.93 7.09 5.27
C THR A 40 5.73 6.47 3.90
N THR A 41 4.47 6.35 3.49
CA THR A 41 4.14 5.87 2.15
C THR A 41 3.77 7.09 1.30
N ILE A 42 4.49 7.26 0.20
CA ILE A 42 4.19 8.26 -0.81
C ILE A 42 3.35 7.61 -1.88
N ILE A 43 2.20 8.19 -2.17
CA ILE A 43 1.28 7.73 -3.21
C ILE A 43 1.29 8.76 -4.32
N VAL A 44 1.58 8.32 -5.54
CA VAL A 44 1.69 9.14 -6.73
C VAL A 44 0.57 8.75 -7.70
N TYR A 45 -0.33 9.68 -7.98
CA TYR A 45 -1.38 9.50 -8.97
C TYR A 45 -0.92 10.10 -10.30
N ASN A 46 -0.95 9.29 -11.35
CA ASN A 46 -0.63 9.71 -12.71
C ASN A 46 -1.92 10.01 -13.46
N LEU A 47 -2.12 11.28 -13.79
CA LEU A 47 -3.29 11.78 -14.51
C LEU A 47 -2.85 12.23 -15.90
N HIS A 48 -3.52 11.72 -16.93
CA HIS A 48 -3.32 12.16 -18.30
C HIS A 48 -4.47 13.07 -18.73
N ILE A 49 -4.13 14.27 -19.22
CA ILE A 49 -5.10 15.21 -19.77
C ILE A 49 -5.08 15.07 -21.30
N ILE A 50 -6.18 14.60 -21.87
CA ILE A 50 -6.26 14.21 -23.28
C ILE A 50 -6.08 15.39 -24.23
N LEU A 51 -6.74 16.54 -23.96
CA LEU A 51 -6.73 17.68 -24.87
C LEU A 51 -5.33 18.29 -25.09
N PRO A 52 -4.56 18.64 -24.02
CA PRO A 52 -3.21 19.15 -24.17
C PRO A 52 -2.14 18.04 -24.28
N GLN A 53 -2.53 16.75 -24.19
CA GLN A 53 -1.62 15.59 -24.10
C GLN A 53 -0.56 15.70 -22.99
N GLN A 54 -0.90 16.35 -21.88
CA GLN A 54 0.00 16.53 -20.74
C GLN A 54 -0.23 15.47 -19.68
N ARG A 55 0.81 15.17 -18.89
CA ARG A 55 0.73 14.33 -17.69
C ARG A 55 0.91 15.18 -16.45
N VAL A 56 0.03 14.96 -15.47
CA VAL A 56 0.07 15.60 -14.16
C VAL A 56 0.28 14.52 -13.12
N PHE A 57 1.26 14.73 -12.25
CA PHE A 57 1.55 13.85 -11.13
C PHE A 57 1.08 14.50 -9.83
N LEU A 58 0.13 13.87 -9.14
CA LEU A 58 -0.30 14.28 -7.81
C LEU A 58 0.40 13.40 -6.78
N ILE A 59 1.17 14.01 -5.89
CA ILE A 59 1.94 13.30 -4.87
C ILE A 59 1.28 13.54 -3.51
N ILE A 60 0.86 12.48 -2.85
CA ILE A 60 0.27 12.49 -1.52
C ILE A 60 1.21 11.76 -0.57
N LEU A 61 1.53 12.40 0.56
CA LEU A 61 2.26 11.75 1.65
C LEU A 61 1.28 11.21 2.69
N ASN A 62 1.26 9.89 2.87
CA ASN A 62 0.55 9.26 3.97
C ASN A 62 1.53 9.04 5.13
N THR A 63 1.24 9.64 6.29
CA THR A 63 2.03 9.49 7.51
C THR A 63 1.25 8.63 8.50
N ILE A 64 1.74 7.43 8.82
CA ILE A 64 1.17 6.59 9.87
C ILE A 64 1.62 7.13 11.23
N LYS A 65 0.88 8.08 11.81
CA LYS A 65 1.23 8.64 13.11
C LYS A 65 0.75 7.72 14.24
N THR A 66 1.58 6.78 14.68
CA THR A 66 1.35 5.99 15.89
C THR A 66 1.74 6.82 17.11
N ILE A 67 0.79 7.59 17.64
CA ILE A 67 0.93 8.21 18.97
C ILE A 67 0.76 7.11 20.02
N LEU A 68 1.83 6.82 20.78
CA LEU A 68 1.82 5.85 21.89
C LEU A 68 0.92 6.24 23.07
N THR A 69 0.22 7.38 23.02
CA THR A 69 -0.67 7.80 24.09
C THR A 69 -2.13 7.39 23.80
N LYS A 70 -2.60 6.40 24.57
CA LYS A 70 -4.01 5.98 24.76
C LYS A 70 -4.66 5.24 23.57
N ASN A 71 -4.55 3.90 23.62
CA ASN A 71 -5.55 2.89 23.22
C ASN A 71 -6.36 3.06 21.92
N VAL A 72 -5.85 3.75 20.90
CA VAL A 72 -6.40 3.67 19.54
C VAL A 72 -5.24 3.72 18.55
N ASN A 73 -4.89 2.56 17.99
CA ASN A 73 -4.05 2.50 16.79
C ASN A 73 -4.85 3.15 15.65
N LYS A 74 -4.67 4.46 15.44
CA LYS A 74 -5.27 5.14 14.31
C LYS A 74 -4.48 4.76 13.06
N ILE A 75 -4.90 3.68 12.41
CA ILE A 75 -4.43 3.32 11.07
C ILE A 75 -4.78 4.49 10.16
N SER A 76 -3.77 5.12 9.54
CA SER A 76 -4.03 6.22 8.61
C SER A 76 -4.63 5.62 7.34
N THR A 77 -5.92 5.88 7.14
CA THR A 77 -6.67 5.45 5.96
C THR A 77 -6.77 6.63 4.99
N LEU A 78 -6.60 6.35 3.69
CA LEU A 78 -6.86 7.33 2.64
C LEU A 78 -8.32 7.25 2.19
N ALA A 79 -8.89 8.34 1.69
CA ALA A 79 -10.18 8.27 1.01
C ALA A 79 -10.00 7.66 -0.40
N SER A 80 -10.84 6.69 -0.77
CA SER A 80 -10.86 6.15 -2.14
C SER A 80 -11.35 7.20 -3.14
N ILE A 81 -10.79 7.18 -4.35
CA ILE A 81 -11.20 8.01 -5.50
C ILE A 81 -12.01 7.21 -6.53
N THR A 82 -12.47 6.00 -6.17
CA THR A 82 -13.28 5.14 -7.05
C THR A 82 -14.56 5.79 -7.58
N GLU A 83 -15.18 6.69 -6.81
CA GLU A 83 -16.37 7.44 -7.25
C GLU A 83 -16.07 8.44 -8.38
N LEU A 84 -14.84 8.97 -8.43
CA LEU A 84 -14.40 9.90 -9.47
C LEU A 84 -13.86 9.17 -10.71
N PHE A 85 -13.05 8.13 -10.48
CA PHE A 85 -12.41 7.35 -11.53
C PHE A 85 -12.68 5.87 -11.33
N ASN A 86 -13.46 5.26 -12.24
CA ASN A 86 -13.75 3.84 -12.17
C ASN A 86 -12.49 2.96 -12.29
N ASN A 87 -11.45 3.44 -13.00
CA ASN A 87 -10.15 2.74 -13.11
C ASN A 87 -9.44 2.62 -11.76
N ALA A 88 -9.67 3.57 -10.84
CA ALA A 88 -9.06 3.55 -9.50
C ALA A 88 -9.46 2.30 -8.71
N ASN A 89 -10.56 1.63 -9.06
CA ASN A 89 -10.99 0.42 -8.37
C ASN A 89 -9.90 -0.68 -8.40
N TRP A 90 -9.27 -0.91 -9.54
CA TRP A 90 -8.22 -1.92 -9.68
C TRP A 90 -6.89 -1.43 -9.11
N LEU A 91 -6.50 -0.20 -9.45
CA LEU A 91 -5.23 0.41 -9.04
C LEU A 91 -5.10 0.53 -7.51
N GLU A 92 -6.16 0.94 -6.81
CA GLU A 92 -6.14 0.99 -5.36
C GLU A 92 -6.09 -0.43 -4.74
N ARG A 93 -6.68 -1.45 -5.37
CA ARG A 93 -6.63 -2.84 -4.86
C ARG A 93 -5.22 -3.40 -4.98
N GLU A 94 -4.58 -3.19 -6.12
CA GLU A 94 -3.16 -3.52 -6.32
C GLU A 94 -2.26 -2.84 -5.28
N ASN A 95 -2.45 -1.53 -5.05
CA ASN A 95 -1.67 -0.81 -4.04
C ASN A 95 -1.96 -1.27 -2.60
N THR A 96 -3.22 -1.64 -2.31
CA THR A 96 -3.58 -2.20 -1.00
C THR A 96 -2.86 -3.53 -0.76
N GLU A 97 -2.84 -4.38 -1.78
CA GLU A 97 -2.25 -5.71 -1.72
C GLU A 97 -0.72 -5.69 -1.68
N LEU A 98 -0.08 -4.92 -2.56
CA LEU A 98 1.37 -4.95 -2.70
C LEU A 98 2.09 -4.08 -1.66
N HIS A 99 1.52 -2.93 -1.32
CA HIS A 99 2.14 -1.92 -0.44
C HIS A 99 1.44 -1.78 0.92
N GLY A 100 0.32 -2.47 1.16
CA GLY A 100 -0.39 -2.42 2.44
C GLY A 100 -1.14 -1.10 2.72
N VAL A 101 -1.40 -0.29 1.69
CA VAL A 101 -2.13 0.99 1.84
C VAL A 101 -3.62 0.74 1.99
N VAL A 102 -4.22 1.22 3.08
CA VAL A 102 -5.66 1.02 3.32
C VAL A 102 -6.47 2.23 2.83
N PHE A 103 -7.44 1.96 1.94
CA PHE A 103 -8.41 2.94 1.47
C PHE A 103 -9.77 2.78 2.18
N SER A 104 -10.35 3.89 2.58
CA SER A 104 -11.69 4.02 3.15
C SER A 104 -12.73 4.31 2.07
N ASN A 105 -14.00 4.01 2.34
CA ASN A 105 -15.15 4.22 1.45
C ASN A 105 -15.12 3.43 0.12
N LYS A 106 -14.41 2.30 0.10
CA LYS A 106 -14.37 1.40 -1.07
C LYS A 106 -15.32 0.22 -0.89
N LYS A 107 -16.06 -0.15 -1.93
CA LYS A 107 -17.03 -1.26 -1.92
C LYS A 107 -16.37 -2.65 -1.97
N ASP A 108 -15.26 -2.80 -2.69
CA ASP A 108 -14.53 -4.07 -2.88
C ASP A 108 -13.05 -3.92 -2.49
N THR A 109 -12.62 -4.59 -1.44
CA THR A 109 -11.26 -4.49 -0.87
C THR A 109 -10.45 -5.78 -1.00
N ARG A 110 -10.89 -6.72 -1.84
CA ARG A 110 -10.22 -8.03 -1.98
C ARG A 110 -8.89 -7.93 -2.73
N ASN A 111 -7.98 -8.86 -2.44
CA ASN A 111 -6.72 -9.07 -3.15
C ASN A 111 -6.95 -9.34 -4.65
N LEU A 112 -5.94 -9.06 -5.48
CA LEU A 112 -6.02 -9.16 -6.93
C LEU A 112 -4.97 -10.12 -7.51
N MET A 113 -3.73 -10.05 -7.06
CA MET A 113 -2.56 -10.69 -7.68
C MET A 113 -1.99 -11.85 -6.87
N LEU A 114 -2.06 -11.79 -5.54
CA LEU A 114 -1.52 -12.79 -4.64
C LEU A 114 -2.43 -14.01 -4.54
N GLN A 115 -1.84 -15.09 -4.02
CA GLN A 115 -2.55 -16.32 -3.74
C GLN A 115 -3.66 -16.08 -2.71
N TYR A 116 -4.76 -16.83 -2.84
CA TYR A 116 -5.84 -16.77 -1.87
C TYR A 116 -5.36 -17.12 -0.47
N GLY A 117 -5.81 -16.35 0.52
CA GLY A 117 -5.38 -16.51 1.91
C GLY A 117 -4.03 -15.87 2.23
N ASP A 118 -3.35 -15.27 1.25
CA ASP A 118 -2.17 -14.46 1.53
C ASP A 118 -2.55 -13.08 2.07
N ALA A 119 -2.01 -12.74 3.24
CA ALA A 119 -2.18 -11.44 3.89
C ALA A 119 -0.87 -10.63 3.88
N SER A 120 0.14 -11.07 3.13
CA SER A 120 1.42 -10.40 3.04
C SER A 120 1.46 -9.31 1.96
N THR A 121 2.40 -8.38 2.11
CA THR A 121 2.57 -7.21 1.25
C THR A 121 4.00 -7.22 0.68
N PRO A 122 4.22 -7.81 -0.49
CA PRO A 122 5.56 -8.15 -0.97
C PRO A 122 6.45 -6.95 -1.35
N LEU A 123 5.86 -5.79 -1.67
CA LEU A 123 6.62 -4.60 -2.10
C LEU A 123 7.01 -3.68 -0.93
N ILE A 124 6.84 -4.14 0.31
CA ILE A 124 7.40 -3.47 1.50
C ILE A 124 8.88 -3.81 1.62
N LYS A 125 9.71 -2.84 2.01
CA LYS A 125 11.18 -3.01 2.07
C LYS A 125 11.65 -4.06 3.08
N THR A 126 10.83 -4.38 4.07
CA THR A 126 11.13 -5.40 5.08
C THR A 126 10.82 -6.82 4.59
N PHE A 127 10.13 -6.96 3.45
CA PHE A 127 9.72 -8.26 2.93
C PHE A 127 10.90 -9.00 2.28
N PRO A 128 11.08 -10.31 2.54
CA PRO A 128 12.17 -11.08 1.95
C PRO A 128 11.95 -11.32 0.46
N SER A 129 12.99 -11.12 -0.36
CA SER A 129 12.90 -11.30 -1.82
C SER A 129 12.50 -12.70 -2.28
N ILE A 130 12.81 -13.73 -1.48
CA ILE A 130 12.45 -15.14 -1.76
C ILE A 130 11.00 -15.46 -1.41
N GLY A 131 10.31 -14.59 -0.67
CA GLY A 131 8.98 -14.86 -0.11
C GLY A 131 9.02 -15.61 1.22
N ILE A 132 7.84 -15.84 1.79
CA ILE A 132 7.66 -16.41 3.14
C ILE A 132 7.24 -17.89 3.08
N ARG A 133 6.73 -18.35 1.93
CA ARG A 133 6.16 -19.68 1.78
C ARG A 133 6.53 -20.25 0.42
N GLU A 134 6.83 -21.54 0.40
CA GLU A 134 7.02 -22.36 -0.80
C GLU A 134 5.88 -23.37 -0.91
N ILE A 135 5.63 -23.84 -2.14
CA ILE A 135 4.61 -24.86 -2.40
C ILE A 135 5.28 -26.03 -3.12
N TYR A 136 5.05 -27.24 -2.61
CA TYR A 136 5.44 -28.48 -3.28
C TYR A 136 4.28 -29.48 -3.28
N TYR A 137 4.36 -30.44 -4.18
CA TYR A 137 3.40 -31.53 -4.27
C TYR A 137 3.84 -32.69 -3.38
N ASP A 138 2.93 -33.16 -2.54
CA ASP A 138 3.13 -34.36 -1.73
C ASP A 138 2.43 -35.56 -2.37
N SER A 139 3.22 -36.57 -2.75
CA SER A 139 2.72 -37.78 -3.39
C SER A 139 1.99 -38.73 -2.44
N VAL A 140 2.16 -38.59 -1.13
CA VAL A 140 1.47 -39.42 -0.13
C VAL A 140 0.04 -38.94 0.07
N THR A 141 -0.15 -37.61 0.14
CA THR A 141 -1.47 -37.00 0.35
C THR A 141 -2.17 -36.59 -0.95
N ASP A 142 -1.50 -36.69 -2.10
CA ASP A 142 -1.99 -36.23 -3.42
C ASP A 142 -2.50 -34.78 -3.36
N SER A 143 -1.70 -33.91 -2.74
CA SER A 143 -2.09 -32.52 -2.48
C SER A 143 -0.90 -31.56 -2.54
N LEU A 144 -1.21 -30.27 -2.74
CA LEU A 144 -0.22 -29.18 -2.67
C LEU A 144 -0.07 -28.72 -1.22
N ILE A 145 1.13 -28.85 -0.67
CA ILE A 145 1.46 -28.42 0.69
C ILE A 145 2.23 -27.10 0.62
N GLN A 146 1.85 -26.17 1.49
CA GLN A 146 2.54 -24.89 1.64
C GLN A 146 3.38 -24.88 2.92
N THR A 147 4.69 -24.74 2.80
CA THR A 147 5.65 -24.72 3.93
C THR A 147 6.47 -23.43 3.92
N THR A 148 7.22 -23.18 5.00
CA THR A 148 8.24 -22.13 5.02
C THR A 148 9.39 -22.48 4.07
N PRO A 149 10.06 -21.49 3.45
CA PRO A 149 11.11 -21.73 2.46
C PRO A 149 12.30 -22.49 3.05
N THR A 150 12.72 -23.56 2.38
CA THR A 150 13.88 -24.38 2.75
C THR A 150 15.05 -24.05 1.84
N ILE A 151 15.67 -22.89 2.07
CA ILE A 151 16.84 -22.48 1.29
C ILE A 151 18.00 -23.45 1.59
N GLN A 152 18.39 -24.26 0.61
CA GLN A 152 19.65 -25.00 0.67
C GLN A 152 20.79 -24.01 0.34
N PHE A 153 21.56 -23.65 1.36
CA PHE A 153 22.84 -22.94 1.20
C PHE A 153 23.95 -23.92 0.83
#